data_AF-A0A7S3UI16-F1
#
_entry.id   AF-A0A7S3UI16-F1
#
_cell.length_a   1.000
_cell.length_b   1.000
_cell.length_c   1.000
_cell.angle_alpha   90.00
_cell.angle_beta   90.00
_cell.angle_gamma   90.00
#
_symmetry.space_group_name_H-M   'P 1'
#
loop_
_entity.id
_entity.type
_entity.pdbx_description
1 polymer ?
#
loop_
_entity_poly.entity_id
_entity_poly.type
_entity_poly.pdbx_seq_one_letter_code
_entity_poly.pdbx_strand_id
1 'polypeptide(L)'
;VALKGGESETMDEVNADMVHLTQACLVNPKSDARCEIQVKESEGDSFTIAVLQKGATEALGLDLTFSPADPPTFVNKGKEEVHLTGCYEFYDTEEGDSVTFLGEAAAFLGEGFCSSSSS
;
A
#
# COMPACT_ATOMS: atom_id res chain seq x y z
N VAL A 1 1.83 -1.20 -2.92
CA VAL A 1 2.51 0.11 -3.09
C VAL A 1 3.87 0.05 -2.40
N ALA A 2 4.94 0.43 -3.08
CA ALA A 2 6.30 0.38 -2.54
C ALA A 2 6.88 1.80 -2.46
N LEU A 3 6.97 2.35 -1.25
CA LEU A 3 7.38 3.73 -1.02
C LEU A 3 8.82 3.81 -0.54
N LYS A 4 9.71 4.36 -1.36
CA LYS A 4 11.07 4.72 -0.92
C LYS A 4 11.03 5.88 0.08
N GLY A 5 12.13 6.06 0.79
CA GLY A 5 12.26 7.17 1.74
C GLY A 5 12.05 8.53 1.09
N GLY A 6 11.10 9.31 1.60
CA GLY A 6 10.74 10.63 1.08
C GLY A 6 9.80 10.61 -0.13
N GLU A 7 9.40 9.43 -0.60
CA GLU A 7 8.52 9.26 -1.75
C GLU A 7 7.05 9.46 -1.38
N SER A 8 6.27 9.84 -2.39
CA SER A 8 4.81 9.87 -2.32
C SER A 8 4.23 9.21 -3.57
N GLU A 9 3.22 8.38 -3.38
CA GLU A 9 2.54 7.66 -4.46
C GLU A 9 1.03 7.78 -4.26
N THR A 10 0.33 8.21 -5.31
CA THR A 10 -1.13 8.18 -5.36
C THR A 10 -1.55 6.85 -5.93
N MET A 11 -2.56 6.21 -5.34
CA MET A 11 -3.11 4.99 -5.91
C MET A 11 -3.62 5.24 -7.33
N ASP A 12 -3.36 4.29 -8.22
CA ASP A 12 -3.96 4.29 -9.55
C ASP A 12 -5.48 4.19 -9.45
N GLU A 13 -6.18 4.79 -10.41
CA GLU A 13 -7.62 4.60 -10.56
C GLU A 13 -7.89 3.13 -10.92
N VAL A 14 -8.54 2.41 -10.01
CA VAL A 14 -8.94 1.01 -10.21
C VAL A 14 -10.46 0.95 -10.18
N ASN A 15 -11.05 0.16 -11.09
CA ASN A 15 -12.49 -0.11 -11.11
C ASN A 15 -12.89 -1.12 -10.03
N ALA A 16 -12.61 -0.77 -8.77
CA ALA A 16 -13.01 -1.49 -7.58
C ALA A 16 -14.11 -0.71 -6.86
N ASP A 17 -14.81 -1.35 -5.93
CA ASP A 17 -15.79 -0.70 -5.06
C ASP A 17 -15.14 -0.15 -3.80
N MET A 18 -14.17 -0.89 -3.24
CA MET A 18 -13.39 -0.48 -2.07
C MET A 18 -11.93 -0.93 -2.18
N VAL A 19 -11.04 -0.18 -1.55
CA VAL A 19 -9.65 -0.58 -1.31
C VAL A 19 -9.43 -0.80 0.18
N HIS A 20 -8.96 -1.98 0.55
CA HIS A 20 -8.55 -2.29 1.92
C HIS A 20 -7.04 -2.28 2.03
N LEU A 21 -6.50 -1.40 2.87
CA LEU A 21 -5.09 -1.40 3.24
C LEU A 21 -4.92 -2.12 4.58
N THR A 22 -4.20 -3.24 4.56
CA THR A 22 -4.16 -4.17 5.69
C THR A 22 -2.79 -4.31 6.34
N GLN A 23 -1.72 -3.86 5.67
CA GLN A 23 -0.38 -4.02 6.20
C GLN A 23 0.59 -2.94 5.72
N ALA A 24 1.50 -2.56 6.60
CA ALA A 24 2.67 -1.76 6.30
C ALA A 24 3.93 -2.44 6.83
N CYS A 25 4.98 -2.57 6.00
CA CYS A 25 6.21 -3.29 6.34
C CYS A 25 7.45 -2.52 5.92
N LEU A 26 8.46 -2.45 6.79
CA LEU A 26 9.80 -2.01 6.43
C LEU A 26 10.49 -3.07 5.57
N VAL A 27 11.15 -2.63 4.51
CA VAL A 27 11.86 -3.51 3.58
C VAL A 27 13.35 -3.31 3.72
N ASN A 28 14.03 -4.37 4.18
CA ASN A 28 15.49 -4.41 4.34
C ASN A 28 16.08 -3.15 5.00
N PRO A 29 15.57 -2.71 6.17
CA PRO A 29 15.94 -1.43 6.75
C PRO A 29 17.44 -1.37 7.07
N LYS A 30 18.12 -0.35 6.55
CA LYS A 30 19.57 -0.14 6.71
C LYS A 30 19.89 0.60 8.00
N SER A 31 19.00 1.47 8.45
CA SER A 31 19.09 2.22 9.70
C SER A 31 17.94 1.92 10.65
N ASP A 32 18.06 2.42 11.88
CA ASP A 32 17.01 2.45 12.91
C ASP A 32 16.22 3.78 12.87
N ALA A 33 16.29 4.50 11.75
CA ALA A 33 15.52 5.73 11.57
C ALA A 33 14.02 5.43 11.50
N ARG A 34 13.23 6.30 12.14
CA ARG A 34 11.77 6.23 12.12
C ARG A 34 11.23 6.56 10.72
N CYS A 35 10.31 5.76 10.23
CA CYS A 35 9.53 5.99 9.02
C CYS A 35 8.07 6.24 9.38
N GLU A 36 7.57 7.42 9.06
CA GLU A 36 6.17 7.78 9.28
C GLU A 36 5.45 7.74 7.94
N ILE A 37 4.43 6.89 7.85
CA ILE A 37 3.57 6.78 6.67
C ILE A 37 2.35 7.65 6.89
N GLN A 38 2.13 8.57 5.96
CA GLN A 38 0.98 9.46 5.95
C GLN A 38 0.08 9.16 4.77
N VAL A 39 -1.22 9.36 4.96
CA VAL A 39 -2.21 9.46 3.88
C VAL A 39 -2.57 10.93 3.73
N LYS A 40 -2.63 11.41 2.50
CA LYS A 40 -3.21 12.71 2.15
C LYS A 40 -4.54 12.46 1.44
N GLU A 41 -5.58 13.11 1.96
CA GLU A 41 -6.89 13.14 1.31
C GLU A 41 -6.96 14.31 0.33
N SER A 42 -7.87 14.23 -0.64
CA SER A 42 -8.11 15.24 -1.67
C SER A 42 -8.48 16.62 -1.08
N GLU A 43 -9.13 16.64 0.10
CA GLU A 43 -9.53 17.87 0.80
C GLU A 43 -8.43 18.48 1.69
N GLY A 44 -7.19 17.96 1.62
CA GLY A 44 -5.98 18.65 2.07
C GLY A 44 -5.46 18.26 3.46
N ASP A 45 -6.21 17.47 4.23
CA ASP A 45 -5.72 16.93 5.48
C ASP A 45 -4.78 15.74 5.26
N SER A 46 -3.78 15.61 6.14
CA SER A 46 -2.79 14.53 6.11
C SER A 46 -2.75 13.83 7.47
N PHE A 47 -2.92 12.52 7.47
CA PHE A 47 -2.98 11.72 8.70
C PHE A 47 -1.88 10.65 8.70
N THR A 48 -1.21 10.48 9.84
CA THR A 48 -0.24 9.39 10.00
C THR A 48 -0.97 8.09 10.27
N ILE A 49 -0.77 7.10 9.39
CA ILE A 49 -1.42 5.77 9.48
C ILE A 49 -0.49 4.69 10.03
N ALA A 50 0.82 4.86 9.90
CA ALA A 50 1.80 3.91 10.42
C ALA A 50 3.09 4.59 10.82
N VAL A 51 3.74 4.03 11.84
CA VAL A 51 5.08 4.41 12.26
C VAL A 51 5.89 3.14 12.36
N LEU A 52 6.91 3.02 11.52
CA LEU A 52 7.76 1.86 11.46
C LEU A 52 9.21 2.21 11.81
N GLN A 53 9.89 1.32 12.51
CA GLN A 53 11.27 1.48 12.91
C GLN A 53 11.93 0.11 13.12
N LYS A 54 13.14 -0.06 12.56
CA LYS A 54 13.95 -1.27 12.75
C LYS A 54 14.20 -1.53 14.22
N GLY A 55 14.02 -2.79 14.65
CA GLY A 55 14.20 -3.22 16.03
C GLY A 55 13.07 -2.81 16.99
N ALA A 56 12.01 -2.15 16.52
CA ALA A 56 10.83 -1.80 17.34
C ALA A 56 9.52 -2.24 16.67
N THR A 57 9.17 -1.65 15.54
CA THR A 57 7.94 -1.96 14.79
C THR A 57 8.30 -2.04 13.31
N GLU A 58 8.64 -3.24 12.85
CA GLU A 58 9.06 -3.45 11.46
C GLU A 58 7.88 -3.74 10.54
N ALA A 59 6.78 -4.24 11.10
CA ALA A 59 5.52 -4.44 10.41
C ALA A 59 4.36 -4.01 11.30
N LEU A 60 3.31 -3.47 10.70
CA LEU A 60 2.09 -3.05 11.37
C LEU A 60 0.89 -3.53 10.56
N GLY A 61 -0.04 -4.20 11.24
CA GLY A 61 -1.36 -4.49 10.69
C GLY A 61 -2.22 -3.24 10.69
N LEU A 62 -2.93 -3.00 9.59
CA LEU A 62 -3.82 -1.88 9.39
C LEU A 62 -5.23 -2.40 9.09
N ASP A 63 -6.23 -1.58 9.35
CA ASP A 63 -7.62 -1.83 9.01
C ASP A 63 -8.20 -0.51 8.48
N LEU A 64 -7.79 -0.16 7.26
CA LEU A 64 -8.15 1.09 6.61
C LEU A 64 -8.82 0.80 5.28
N THR A 65 -9.94 1.48 5.03
CA THR A 65 -10.70 1.34 3.79
C THR A 65 -10.76 2.70 3.09
N PHE A 66 -10.47 2.71 1.79
CA PHE A 66 -10.51 3.89 0.95
C PHE A 66 -11.52 3.71 -0.19
N SER A 67 -12.23 4.80 -0.52
CA SER A 67 -13.09 4.84 -1.71
C SER A 67 -12.24 5.03 -2.96
N PRO A 68 -12.40 4.20 -4.00
CA PRO A 68 -11.71 4.38 -5.28
C PRO A 68 -12.07 5.67 -6.01
N ALA A 69 -13.20 6.31 -5.66
CA ALA A 69 -13.60 7.61 -6.21
C ALA A 69 -12.67 8.76 -5.79
N ASP A 70 -12.00 8.62 -4.65
CA ASP A 70 -11.05 9.59 -4.09
C ASP A 70 -9.76 8.86 -3.70
N PRO A 71 -8.88 8.55 -4.67
CA PRO A 71 -7.72 7.72 -4.42
C PRO A 71 -6.75 8.38 -3.43
N PRO A 72 -6.33 7.69 -2.36
CA PRO A 72 -5.45 8.25 -1.35
C PRO A 72 -4.03 8.43 -1.91
N THR A 73 -3.34 9.50 -1.48
CA THR A 73 -1.89 9.64 -1.68
C THR A 73 -1.15 9.20 -0.43
N PHE A 74 -0.35 8.16 -0.55
CA PHE A 74 0.53 7.72 0.53
C PHE A 74 1.86 8.45 0.47
N VAL A 75 2.41 8.80 1.62
CA VAL A 75 3.69 9.52 1.74
C VAL A 75 4.55 8.87 2.80
N ASN A 76 5.77 8.51 2.44
CA ASN A 76 6.78 8.04 3.37
C ASN A 76 7.68 9.20 3.80
N LYS A 77 7.55 9.66 5.04
CA LYS A 77 8.41 10.72 5.62
C LYS A 77 9.76 10.21 6.11
N GLY A 78 9.98 8.90 6.07
CA GLY A 78 11.21 8.23 6.48
C GLY A 78 12.29 8.20 5.39
N LYS A 79 13.36 7.47 5.68
CA LYS A 79 14.48 7.23 4.75
C LYS A 79 14.53 5.79 4.23
N GLU A 80 13.89 4.86 4.93
CA GLU A 80 13.84 3.46 4.56
C GLU A 80 12.63 3.18 3.66
N GLU A 81 12.71 2.10 2.90
CA GLU A 81 11.63 1.64 2.03
C GLU A 81 10.53 0.96 2.85
N VAL A 82 9.28 1.28 2.53
CA VAL A 82 8.09 0.70 3.17
C VAL A 82 7.13 0.16 2.12
N HIS A 83 6.69 -1.07 2.30
CA HIS A 83 5.68 -1.70 1.46
C HIS A 83 4.34 -1.66 2.16
N LEU A 84 3.35 -1.14 1.43
CA LEU A 84 1.96 -1.13 1.82
C LEU A 84 1.22 -2.19 1.00
N THR A 85 0.52 -3.09 1.69
CA THR A 85 -0.24 -4.18 1.06
C THR A 85 -1.68 -4.21 1.55
N GLY A 86 -2.53 -4.78 0.71
CA GLY A 86 -3.98 -4.68 0.83
C GLY A 86 -4.68 -5.48 -0.26
N CYS A 87 -6.00 -5.35 -0.34
CA CYS A 87 -6.82 -5.95 -1.40
C CYS A 87 -7.87 -4.97 -1.92
N TYR A 88 -8.35 -5.25 -3.12
CA TYR A 88 -9.50 -4.58 -3.70
C TYR A 88 -10.74 -5.44 -3.47
N GLU A 89 -11.85 -4.80 -3.11
CA GLU A 89 -13.16 -5.43 -3.02
C GLU A 89 -14.00 -4.99 -4.21
N PHE A 90 -14.70 -5.95 -4.81
CA PHE A 90 -15.58 -5.76 -5.95
C PHE A 90 -16.96 -6.34 -5.58
N TYR A 91 -18.01 -5.56 -5.74
CA TYR A 91 -19.39 -6.00 -5.61
C TYR A 91 -19.90 -6.42 -6.98
N ASP A 92 -20.15 -7.71 -7.15
CA ASP A 92 -20.89 -8.19 -8.32
C ASP A 92 -22.30 -7.57 -8.27
N THR A 93 -22.60 -6.68 -9.22
CA THR A 93 -23.95 -6.10 -9.35
C THR A 93 -24.92 -7.03 -10.09
N GLU A 94 -24.53 -8.29 -10.31
CA GLU A 94 -25.39 -9.31 -10.90
C GLU A 94 -25.73 -10.35 -9.82
N GLU A 95 -27.03 -10.55 -9.56
CA GLU A 95 -27.55 -11.47 -8.55
C GLU A 95 -26.82 -12.82 -8.54
N GLY A 96 -26.16 -13.14 -7.42
CA GLY A 96 -25.65 -14.49 -7.17
C GLY A 96 -24.59 -14.54 -6.07
N ASP A 97 -25.01 -14.89 -4.85
CA ASP A 97 -24.14 -15.19 -3.71
C ASP A 97 -22.89 -16.00 -4.10
N SER A 98 -21.73 -15.34 -4.18
CA SER A 98 -20.45 -15.98 -3.87
C SER A 98 -19.44 -14.94 -3.39
N VAL A 99 -19.20 -14.91 -2.08
CA VAL A 99 -18.03 -14.25 -1.48
C VAL A 99 -16.77 -14.99 -1.98
N THR A 100 -16.13 -14.45 -3.01
CA THR A 100 -14.83 -14.94 -3.48
C THR A 100 -13.73 -14.21 -2.72
N PHE A 101 -13.16 -14.86 -1.71
CA PHE A 101 -11.86 -14.46 -1.16
C PHE A 101 -10.80 -14.73 -2.23
N LEU A 102 -10.56 -13.76 -3.12
CA LEU A 102 -9.42 -13.81 -4.03
C LEU A 102 -8.16 -13.57 -3.21
N GLY A 103 -7.48 -14.66 -2.89
CA GLY A 103 -6.20 -14.66 -2.22
C GLY A 103 -5.16 -13.84 -2.98
N GLU A 104 -4.40 -13.07 -2.20
CA GLU A 104 -3.05 -12.58 -2.47
C GLU A 104 -2.75 -12.23 -3.94
N ALA A 105 -3.42 -11.20 -4.46
CA ALA A 105 -2.89 -10.48 -5.60
C ALA A 105 -1.78 -9.54 -5.11
N ALA A 106 -0.55 -10.05 -5.04
CA ALA A 106 0.64 -9.20 -5.02
C ALA A 106 0.69 -8.44 -6.36
N ALA A 107 -0.01 -7.31 -6.44
CA ALA A 107 0.05 -6.40 -7.58
C ALA A 107 1.46 -5.79 -7.64
N PHE A 108 2.33 -6.45 -8.41
CA PHE A 108 3.63 -5.97 -8.83
C PHE A 108 3.39 -4.88 -9.90
N LEU A 109 3.02 -3.68 -9.45
CA LEU A 109 3.02 -2.50 -10.33
C LEU A 109 4.45 -1.98 -10.41
N GLY A 110 5.15 -2.47 -11.43
CA GLY A 110 6.50 -2.07 -11.75
C GLY A 110 6.95 -2.78 -13.00
N GLU A 111 6.70 -2.16 -14.16
CA GLU A 111 7.33 -2.59 -15.41
C GLU A 111 8.85 -2.51 -15.24
N GLY A 112 9.47 -3.68 -15.20
CA GLY A 112 10.91 -3.86 -15.02
C GLY A 112 11.32 -5.20 -15.60
N PHE A 113 11.16 -5.34 -16.91
CA PHE A 113 11.67 -6.44 -17.71
C PHE A 113 13.21 -6.50 -17.57
N CYS A 114 13.71 -7.30 -16.63
CA CYS A 114 15.10 -7.74 -16.59
C CYS A 114 15.16 -9.20 -17.05
N SER A 115 15.28 -9.41 -18.36
CA SER A 115 15.66 -10.71 -18.90
C SER A 115 17.14 -10.96 -18.57
N SER A 116 17.41 -11.74 -17.52
CA SER A 116 18.71 -12.39 -17.38
C SER A 116 18.64 -13.75 -18.10
N SER A 117 19.04 -13.77 -19.37
CA SER A 117 19.42 -15.01 -20.04
C SER A 117 20.81 -15.41 -19.54
N SER A 118 20.84 -16.41 -18.66
CA SER A 118 22.05 -17.14 -18.28
C SER A 118 22.22 -18.35 -19.20
N SER A 119 23.27 -18.33 -20.04
CA SER A 119 24.15 -19.43 -20.43
C SER A 119 25.25 -18.89 -21.34
#